data_AF-A0A6A7L2B0-F1
#
_entry.id   AF-A0A6A7L2B0-F1
#
_cell.length_a   1.000
_cell.length_b   1.000
_cell.length_c   1.000
_cell.angle_alpha   90.00
_cell.angle_beta   90.00
_cell.angle_gamma   90.00
#
_symmetry.space_group_name_H-M   'P 1'
#
loop_
_entity.id
_entity.type
_entity.pdbx_description
1 polymer ?
#
loop_
_entity_poly.entity_id
_entity_poly.type
_entity_poly.pdbx_seq_one_letter_code
_entity_poly.pdbx_strand_id
1 'polypeptide(L)' 'MKGYIHARLDKEDRAMLDELKRSTGHTESELVRRGLRLVSQELGRRRSALDRAGSSAGKFKKGPRDLATNKKHLEGFGR' A
#
# COMPACT_ATOMS: atom_id res chain seq x y z
N MET A 1 18.24 -11.59 9.35
CA MET A 1 18.16 -12.82 10.16
C MET A 1 17.02 -13.68 9.65
N LYS A 2 17.20 -15.00 9.57
CA LYS A 2 16.08 -15.94 9.41
C LYS A 2 15.62 -16.34 10.82
N GLY A 3 14.32 -16.32 11.06
CA GLY A 3 13.70 -16.70 12.33
C GLY A 3 12.49 -17.59 12.07
N TYR A 4 12.15 -18.42 13.04
CA TYR A 4 10.97 -19.28 13.00
C TYR A 4 9.84 -18.65 13.83
N ILE A 5 8.61 -18.84 13.38
CA ILE A 5 7.41 -18.49 14.13
C ILE A 5 6.58 -19.75 14.34
N HIS A 6 5.97 -19.89 15.52
CA HIS A 6 4.96 -20.90 15.78
C HIS A 6 3.60 -20.18 15.81
N ALA A 7 2.70 -20.57 14.91
CA ALA A 7 1.36 -20.00 14.83
C ALA A 7 0.33 -21.09 15.11
N ARG A 8 -0.65 -20.78 15.96
CA ARG A 8 -1.80 -21.65 16.21
C ARG A 8 -2.85 -21.32 15.15
N LEU A 9 -3.27 -22.32 14.39
CA LEU A 9 -4.37 -22.23 13.44
C LEU A 9 -5.56 -22.99 14.01
N ASP A 10 -6.76 -22.46 13.81
CA ASP A 10 -7.97 -23.24 14.03
C ASP A 10 -8.19 -24.24 12.89
N LYS A 11 -9.31 -24.97 12.95
CA LYS A 11 -9.62 -25.99 11.94
C LYS A 11 -9.89 -25.39 10.56
N GLU A 12 -10.47 -24.19 10.52
CA GLU A 12 -10.88 -23.52 9.29
C GLU A 12 -9.65 -22.94 8.57
N ASP A 13 -8.80 -22.23 9.30
CA ASP A 13 -7.52 -21.71 8.81
C ASP A 13 -6.60 -22.83 8.32
N ARG A 14 -6.60 -23.98 9.03
CA ARG A 14 -5.81 -25.14 8.61
C ARG A 14 -6.30 -25.70 7.28
N ALA A 15 -7.62 -25.84 7.11
CA ALA A 15 -8.21 -26.31 5.87
C ALA A 15 -7.90 -25.35 4.71
N MET A 16 -8.01 -24.04 4.95
CA MET A 16 -7.66 -23.01 3.97
C MET A 16 -6.19 -23.08 3.55
N LEU A 17 -5.27 -23.27 4.50
CA LEU A 17 -3.85 -23.41 4.19
C LEU A 17 -3.58 -24.64 3.31
N ASP A 18 -4.23 -25.76 3.60
CA ASP A 18 -4.08 -26.99 2.82
C ASP A 18 -4.67 -26.86 1.40
N GLU A 19 -5.77 -26.14 1.23
CA GLU A 19 -6.33 -25.81 -0.09
C GLU A 19 -5.38 -24.88 -0.89
N LEU A 20 -4.82 -23.86 -0.26
CA LEU A 20 -3.86 -22.94 -0.89
C LEU A 20 -2.60 -23.66 -1.35
N LYS A 21 -2.12 -24.65 -0.57
CA LYS A 21 -0.99 -25.49 -0.98
C LYS A 21 -1.33 -26.30 -2.23
N ARG A 22 -2.50 -26.95 -2.24
CA ARG A 22 -2.95 -27.80 -3.36
C ARG A 22 -3.16 -27.00 -4.65
N SER A 23 -3.80 -25.84 -4.55
CA SER A 23 -4.16 -25.01 -5.71
C SER A 23 -2.96 -24.26 -6.29
N THR A 24 -1.97 -23.91 -5.48
CA THR A 24 -0.85 -23.07 -5.93
C THR A 24 0.49 -23.80 -6.07
N GLY A 25 0.63 -24.99 -5.48
CA GLY A 25 1.89 -25.74 -5.44
C GLY A 25 2.96 -25.13 -4.53
N HIS A 26 2.66 -24.04 -3.82
CA HIS A 26 3.62 -23.39 -2.92
C HIS A 26 3.77 -24.12 -1.59
N THR A 27 4.94 -23.93 -0.98
CA THR A 27 5.20 -24.36 0.40
C THR A 27 4.47 -23.46 1.41
N GLU A 28 4.20 -23.99 2.61
CA GLU A 28 3.59 -23.23 3.72
C GLU A 28 4.36 -21.94 4.02
N SER A 29 5.68 -22.00 4.03
CA SER A 29 6.54 -20.84 4.28
C SER A 29 6.44 -19.78 3.18
N GLU A 30 6.24 -20.17 1.91
CA GLU A 30 6.03 -19.21 0.82
C GLU A 30 4.67 -18.52 0.94
N LEU A 31 3.62 -19.28 1.25
CA LEU A 31 2.29 -18.77 1.47
C LEU A 31 2.26 -17.79 2.64
N VAL A 32 2.88 -18.12 3.78
CA VAL A 32 3.00 -17.21 4.93
C VAL A 32 3.76 -15.93 4.56
N ARG A 33 4.90 -16.03 3.86
CA ARG A 33 5.64 -14.83 3.40
C ARG A 33 4.82 -13.97 2.43
N ARG A 34 4.01 -14.59 1.57
CA ARG A 34 3.12 -13.87 0.65
C ARG A 34 1.98 -13.19 1.39
N GLY A 35 1.33 -13.89 2.32
CA GLY A 35 0.31 -13.34 3.20
C GLY A 35 0.80 -12.11 3.98
N LEU A 36 1.97 -12.20 4.61
CA LEU A 36 2.58 -11.06 5.32
C LEU A 36 2.79 -9.84 4.41
N ARG A 37 3.19 -10.06 3.15
CA ARG A 37 3.33 -8.96 2.17
C ARG A 37 2.00 -8.36 1.77
N LEU A 38 0.95 -9.17 1.60
CA LEU A 38 -0.40 -8.70 1.30
C LEU A 38 -0.94 -7.85 2.44
N VAL A 39 -0.86 -8.34 3.69
CA VAL A 39 -1.27 -7.58 4.87
C VAL A 39 -0.47 -6.29 5.00
N SER A 40 0.84 -6.32 4.73
CA SER A 40 1.67 -5.11 4.73
C SER A 40 1.24 -4.08 3.67
N GLN A 41 0.77 -4.55 2.52
CA GLN A 41 0.25 -3.69 1.45
C GLN A 41 -1.14 -3.13 1.79
N GLU A 42 -2.02 -3.92 2.39
CA GLU A 42 -3.34 -3.49 2.87
C GLU A 42 -3.21 -2.43 3.96
N LEU A 43 -2.30 -2.66 4.91
CA LEU A 43 -1.93 -1.69 5.94
C LEU A 43 -1.02 -0.57 5.40
N GLY A 44 -0.74 -0.57 4.11
CA GLY A 44 0.13 0.39 3.44
C GLY A 44 -0.21 1.80 3.91
N ARG A 45 0.73 2.40 4.64
CA ARG A 45 0.66 3.78 5.17
C ARG A 45 -0.09 4.65 4.18
N ARG A 46 -1.20 5.29 4.62
CA ARG A 46 -1.87 6.33 3.84
C ARG A 46 -0.79 7.32 3.40
N ARG A 47 -0.37 7.21 2.14
CA ARG A 47 0.64 8.11 1.57
C ARG A 47 0.02 9.49 1.62
N SER A 48 0.70 10.43 2.25
CA SER A 48 0.28 11.83 2.21
C SER A 48 0.24 12.28 0.75
N ALA A 49 -0.49 13.37 0.47
CA ALA A 49 -0.49 13.97 -0.86
C ALA A 49 0.96 14.29 -1.34
N LEU A 50 1.85 14.63 -0.41
CA LEU A 50 3.27 14.86 -0.68
C LEU A 50 4.00 13.56 -1.07
N ASP A 51 3.79 12.47 -0.33
CA ASP A 51 4.36 11.15 -0.64
C ASP A 51 3.90 10.64 -2.02
N ARG A 52 2.66 10.96 -2.40
CA ARG A 52 2.11 10.66 -3.73
C ARG A 52 2.73 11.55 -4.81
N ALA A 53 2.91 12.83 -4.53
CA ALA A 53 3.48 13.79 -5.49
C ALA A 53 4.95 13.45 -5.84
N GLY A 54 5.72 12.93 -4.88
CA GLY A 54 7.10 12.46 -5.11
C GLY A 54 7.96 13.51 -5.80
N SER A 55 8.63 13.14 -6.89
CA SER A 55 9.47 14.05 -7.70
C SER A 55 8.70 15.13 -8.46
N SER A 56 7.37 15.06 -8.50
CA SER A 56 6.53 16.12 -9.06
C SER A 56 6.40 17.30 -8.09
N ALA A 57 6.55 17.08 -6.79
CA ALA A 57 6.57 18.15 -5.80
C ALA A 57 7.77 19.08 -6.06
N GLY A 58 7.51 20.38 -6.21
CA GLY A 58 8.57 21.37 -6.47
C GLY A 58 9.14 21.39 -7.88
N LYS A 59 8.54 20.65 -8.84
CA LYS A 59 8.96 20.67 -10.26
C LYS A 59 8.73 22.05 -10.89
N PHE A 60 7.71 22.78 -10.46
CA PHE A 60 7.44 24.14 -10.90
C PHE A 60 7.90 25.15 -9.85
N LYS A 61 8.99 25.87 -10.14
CA LYS A 61 9.70 26.74 -9.16
C LYS A 61 9.42 28.24 -9.30
N LYS A 62 8.82 28.67 -10.41
CA LYS A 62 8.55 30.10 -10.73
C LYS A 62 7.04 30.41 -10.78
N GLY A 63 6.24 29.65 -10.03
CA GLY A 63 4.80 29.83 -9.97
C GLY A 63 4.35 30.85 -8.92
N PRO A 64 3.09 31.31 -9.00
CA PRO A 64 2.47 32.08 -7.93
C PRO A 64 2.49 31.26 -6.62
N ARG A 65 2.91 31.89 -5.52
CA ARG A 65 3.08 31.23 -4.22
C ARG A 65 1.77 31.05 -3.47
N ASP A 66 0.71 31.71 -3.94
CA ASP A 66 -0.59 31.87 -3.32
C ASP A 66 -1.71 31.22 -4.15
N LEU A 67 -1.38 30.30 -5.06
CA LEU A 67 -2.36 29.57 -5.89
C LEU A 67 -3.50 28.94 -5.08
N ALA A 68 -3.21 28.43 -3.87
CA ALA A 68 -4.20 27.78 -3.01
C ALA A 68 -5.02 28.76 -2.15
N THR A 69 -4.60 30.02 -2.03
CA THR A 69 -5.20 31.01 -1.11
C THR A 69 -5.77 32.22 -1.82
N ASN A 70 -5.30 32.55 -3.01
CA ASN A 70 -5.74 33.70 -3.80
C ASN A 70 -6.78 33.28 -4.84
N LYS A 71 -8.05 33.55 -4.53
CA LYS A 71 -9.21 33.21 -5.36
C LYS A 71 -9.17 33.81 -6.77
N LYS A 72 -8.43 34.90 -6.99
CA LYS A 72 -8.28 35.52 -8.32
C LYS A 72 -7.68 34.55 -9.33
N HIS A 73 -6.80 33.64 -8.89
CA HIS A 73 -6.21 32.65 -9.78
C HIS A 73 -7.18 31.54 -10.23
N LEU A 74 -8.34 31.42 -9.58
CA LEU A 74 -9.38 30.42 -9.90
C LEU A 74 -10.60 31.05 -10.58
N GLU A 75 -10.58 32.36 -10.86
CA GLU A 75 -11.65 33.03 -11.59
C GLU A 75 -11.82 32.43 -12.98
N GLY A 76 -13.04 32.00 -13.31
CA GLY A 76 -13.37 31.36 -14.59
C GLY A 76 -12.99 29.88 -14.69
N PHE A 77 -12.46 29.24 -13.65
CA PHE A 77 -12.12 27.82 -13.68
C PHE A 77 -13.39 26.95 -13.81
N GLY A 78 -13.45 26.12 -14.86
CA GLY A 78 -14.56 25.18 -15.08
C GLY A 78 -15.84 25.78 -15.69
N ARG A 79 -15.76 27.01 -16.23
CA ARG A 79 -16.81 27.59 -17.08
C ARG A 79 -16.51 27.33 -18.56
#